data_AF-A0A0G9MVM6-F1
#
_entry.id   AF-A0A0G9MVM6-F1
#
_cell.length_a   1.000
_cell.length_b   1.000
_cell.length_c   1.000
_cell.angle_alpha   90.00
_cell.angle_beta   90.00
_cell.angle_gamma   90.00
#
_symmetry.space_group_name_H-M   'P 1'
#
loop_
_entity.id
_entity.type
_entity.pdbx_description
1 polymer ?
#
loop_
_entity_poly.entity_id
_entity_poly.type
_entity_poly.pdbx_seq_one_letter_code
_entity_poly.pdbx_strand_id
1 'polypeptide(L)'
;MDKLASKAMAGRRLGPDWTVPTLWSGPQLPDAPPFAAPAILKARHGCNQYRVLRDLPDAREWRGLQALTQQWTRAPYGGWLDEWGYAGVPRGLIAEPLLPGEDGGLPRDYKIYVFGGQATHVQVHLGRGRRHRWVLHDRDYRQLVPQADRPPPPRSLGAMLAAAEELAAGWDFLRVDFYEVAGRPLFGEFCLYPGSGLDPFAADWIDRELGRLWAEARQPLPSAGAVSWTNTSSRSASRVVTSSMA
;
A
#
# COMPACT_ATOMS: atom_id res chain seq x y z
N MET A 1 4.49 8.19 -6.34
CA MET A 1 3.62 7.02 -6.55
C MET A 1 2.48 7.41 -7.47
N ASP A 2 2.14 6.63 -8.50
CA ASP A 2 1.03 6.95 -9.42
C ASP A 2 -0.29 6.36 -8.93
N LYS A 3 -1.17 7.19 -8.36
CA LYS A 3 -2.46 6.72 -7.81
C LYS A 3 -3.31 5.96 -8.82
N LEU A 4 -3.30 6.34 -10.11
CA LEU A 4 -4.08 5.65 -11.14
C LEU A 4 -3.51 4.26 -11.44
N ALA A 5 -2.20 4.17 -11.65
CA ALA A 5 -1.55 2.89 -11.93
C ALA A 5 -1.61 1.94 -10.72
N SER A 6 -1.42 2.48 -9.51
CA SER A 6 -1.54 1.74 -8.24
C SER A 6 -2.93 1.14 -8.08
N LYS A 7 -3.99 1.93 -8.33
CA LYS A 7 -5.37 1.43 -8.28
C LYS A 7 -5.65 0.37 -9.34
N ALA A 8 -5.20 0.59 -10.58
CA ALA A 8 -5.38 -0.39 -11.64
C ALA A 8 -4.67 -1.72 -11.31
N MET A 9 -3.49 -1.66 -10.69
CA MET A 9 -2.77 -2.84 -10.22
C MET A 9 -3.51 -3.56 -9.08
N ALA A 10 -3.96 -2.81 -8.07
CA ALA A 10 -4.72 -3.38 -6.96
C ALA A 10 -6.02 -4.04 -7.44
N GLY A 11 -6.77 -3.37 -8.33
CA GLY A 11 -8.01 -3.90 -8.90
C GLY A 11 -7.81 -5.16 -9.75
N ARG A 12 -6.67 -5.27 -10.46
CA ARG A 12 -6.35 -6.50 -11.22
C ARG A 12 -6.01 -7.68 -10.33
N ARG A 13 -5.31 -7.46 -9.20
CA ARG A 13 -4.87 -8.56 -8.31
C ARG A 13 -5.94 -8.97 -7.30
N LEU A 14 -6.66 -8.01 -6.73
CA LEU A 14 -7.62 -8.25 -5.65
C LEU A 14 -9.07 -8.26 -6.14
N GLY A 15 -9.33 -7.71 -7.32
CA GLY A 15 -10.67 -7.50 -7.87
C GLY A 15 -11.12 -6.04 -7.77
N PRO A 16 -12.06 -5.61 -8.63
CA PRO A 16 -12.48 -4.20 -8.73
C PRO A 16 -13.10 -3.65 -7.44
N ASP A 17 -13.76 -4.50 -6.65
CA ASP A 17 -14.42 -4.14 -5.39
C ASP A 17 -13.47 -3.71 -4.27
N TRP A 18 -12.17 -3.95 -4.43
CA TRP A 18 -11.13 -3.47 -3.52
C TRP A 18 -10.70 -2.06 -3.81
N THR A 19 -11.16 -1.43 -4.89
CA THR A 19 -10.74 -0.08 -5.26
C THR A 19 -11.88 0.91 -5.18
N VAL A 20 -11.57 2.13 -4.74
CA VAL A 20 -12.50 3.24 -4.85
C VAL A 20 -12.75 3.52 -6.33
N PRO A 21 -13.99 3.77 -6.79
CA PRO A 21 -14.23 4.16 -8.17
C PRO A 21 -13.50 5.47 -8.54
N THR A 22 -13.05 5.59 -9.79
CA THR A 22 -12.54 6.84 -10.34
C THR A 22 -13.70 7.57 -11.00
N LEU A 23 -14.10 8.73 -10.49
CA LEU A 23 -15.14 9.56 -11.09
C LEU A 23 -14.62 10.26 -12.34
N TRP A 24 -13.37 10.72 -12.28
CA TRP A 24 -12.70 11.41 -13.37
C TRP A 24 -11.19 11.39 -13.18
N SER A 25 -10.45 11.48 -14.28
CA SER A 25 -9.01 11.75 -14.26
C SER A 25 -8.60 12.53 -15.48
N GLY A 26 -7.59 13.39 -15.33
CA GLY A 26 -7.08 14.19 -16.44
C GLY A 26 -5.82 14.97 -16.05
N PRO A 27 -5.13 15.56 -17.03
CA PRO A 27 -3.92 16.34 -16.75
C PRO A 27 -4.22 17.63 -15.99
N GLN A 28 -5.38 18.25 -16.23
CA GLN A 28 -5.83 19.52 -15.66
C GLN A 28 -7.36 19.53 -15.55
N LEU A 29 -7.90 20.32 -14.62
CA LEU A 29 -9.35 20.49 -14.48
C LEU A 29 -9.95 21.25 -15.67
N PRO A 30 -11.07 20.75 -16.27
CA PRO A 30 -11.79 21.47 -17.33
C PRO A 30 -12.56 22.69 -16.79
N ASP A 31 -13.19 23.45 -17.69
CA ASP A 31 -13.89 24.70 -17.35
C ASP A 31 -15.09 24.52 -16.40
N ALA A 32 -15.70 23.32 -16.39
CA ALA A 32 -16.77 22.96 -15.48
C ALA A 32 -16.44 21.64 -14.74
N PRO A 33 -16.97 21.41 -13.52
CA PRO A 33 -16.74 20.17 -12.78
C PRO A 33 -17.15 18.92 -13.58
N PRO A 34 -16.23 17.96 -13.85
CA PRO A 34 -16.52 16.77 -14.65
C PRO A 34 -17.05 15.58 -13.82
N PHE A 35 -17.41 15.81 -12.56
CA PHE A 35 -17.87 14.78 -11.61
C PHE A 35 -18.89 15.39 -10.65
N ALA A 36 -19.68 14.53 -9.99
CA ALA A 36 -20.60 14.93 -8.93
C ALA A 36 -19.91 14.99 -7.55
N ALA A 37 -20.44 15.81 -6.65
CA ALA A 37 -20.10 15.81 -5.23
C ALA A 37 -21.03 14.86 -4.43
N PRO A 38 -20.61 14.34 -3.25
CA PRO A 38 -19.34 14.60 -2.58
C PRO A 38 -18.17 13.82 -3.20
N ALA A 39 -17.06 14.52 -3.40
CA ALA A 39 -15.86 13.99 -4.05
C ALA A 39 -14.59 14.42 -3.32
N ILE A 40 -13.50 13.71 -3.61
CA ILE A 40 -12.15 14.11 -3.25
C ILE A 40 -11.32 14.23 -4.52
N LEU A 41 -10.76 15.42 -4.75
CA LEU A 41 -9.84 15.69 -5.84
C LEU A 41 -8.41 15.54 -5.32
N LYS A 42 -7.55 14.82 -6.04
CA LYS A 42 -6.16 14.54 -5.63
C LYS A 42 -5.22 14.75 -6.81
N ALA A 43 -3.99 15.17 -6.54
CA ALA A 43 -2.89 14.98 -7.48
C ALA A 43 -2.55 13.50 -7.58
N ARG A 44 -2.31 13.00 -8.80
CA ARG A 44 -2.00 11.58 -9.02
C ARG A 44 -0.61 11.18 -8.54
N HIS A 45 0.33 12.13 -8.51
CA HIS A 45 1.78 11.86 -8.35
C HIS A 45 2.38 12.23 -6.99
N GLY A 46 1.67 12.98 -6.14
CA GLY A 46 2.21 13.51 -4.88
C GLY A 46 1.43 13.16 -3.61
N CYS A 47 1.95 13.60 -2.46
CA CYS A 47 1.34 13.47 -1.13
C CYS A 47 0.76 14.82 -0.66
N ASN A 48 -0.25 14.80 0.22
CA ASN A 48 -0.91 15.99 0.78
C ASN A 48 -1.46 17.01 -0.23
N GLN A 49 -1.61 16.61 -1.49
CA GLN A 49 -2.16 17.40 -2.58
C GLN A 49 -3.58 16.92 -2.88
N TYR A 50 -4.53 17.32 -2.04
CA TYR A 50 -5.93 16.97 -2.21
C TYR A 50 -6.88 18.08 -1.75
N ARG A 51 -8.12 18.01 -2.22
CA ARG A 51 -9.23 18.85 -1.77
C ARG A 51 -10.47 18.00 -1.59
N VAL A 52 -11.10 18.09 -0.42
CA VAL A 52 -12.42 17.49 -0.15
C VAL A 52 -13.49 18.47 -0.63
N LEU A 53 -14.41 17.97 -1.44
CA LEU A 53 -15.54 18.71 -2.01
C LEU A 53 -16.82 18.05 -1.50
N ARG A 54 -17.45 18.64 -0.48
CA ARG A 54 -18.72 18.13 0.07
C ARG A 54 -19.89 18.47 -0.85
N ASP A 55 -19.83 19.65 -1.46
CA ASP A 55 -20.76 20.16 -2.45
C ASP A 55 -20.00 20.53 -3.72
N LEU A 56 -20.73 20.73 -4.82
CA LEU A 56 -20.12 21.26 -6.04
C LEU A 56 -19.73 22.72 -5.81
N PRO A 57 -18.47 23.10 -6.11
CA PRO A 57 -18.02 24.48 -5.96
C PRO A 57 -18.71 25.40 -6.95
N ASP A 58 -18.90 26.65 -6.57
CA ASP A 58 -19.35 27.67 -7.50
C ASP A 58 -18.26 28.02 -8.55
N ALA A 59 -18.59 28.89 -9.51
CA ALA A 59 -17.66 29.25 -10.58
C ALA A 59 -16.37 29.94 -10.08
N ARG A 60 -16.43 30.69 -8.97
CA ARG A 60 -15.26 31.37 -8.39
C ARG A 60 -14.38 30.36 -7.66
N GLU A 61 -14.98 29.51 -6.85
CA GLU A 61 -14.31 28.43 -6.14
C GLU A 61 -13.64 27.44 -7.11
N TRP A 62 -14.32 27.11 -8.21
CA TRP A 62 -13.79 26.24 -9.25
C TRP A 62 -12.53 26.81 -9.90
N ARG A 63 -12.54 28.10 -10.27
CA ARG A 63 -11.33 28.79 -10.78
C ARG A 63 -10.18 28.77 -9.78
N GLY A 64 -10.48 28.96 -8.49
CA GLY A 64 -9.48 28.83 -7.43
C GLY A 64 -8.88 27.42 -7.36
N LEU A 65 -9.72 26.39 -7.52
CA LEU A 65 -9.29 24.99 -7.55
C LEU A 65 -8.45 24.67 -8.79
N GLN A 66 -8.79 25.22 -9.96
CA GLN A 66 -7.97 25.13 -11.17
C GLN A 66 -6.56 25.71 -10.92
N ALA A 67 -6.46 26.91 -10.33
CA ALA A 67 -5.17 27.52 -10.04
C ALA A 67 -4.35 26.70 -9.03
N LEU A 68 -4.98 26.20 -7.97
CA LEU A 68 -4.35 25.36 -6.95
C LEU A 68 -3.83 24.05 -7.55
N THR A 69 -4.62 23.39 -8.39
CA THR A 69 -4.23 22.11 -8.99
C THR A 69 -3.11 22.25 -10.01
N GLN A 70 -3.03 23.37 -10.73
CA GLN A 70 -1.88 23.71 -11.57
C GLN A 70 -0.58 23.77 -10.75
N GLN A 71 -0.63 24.31 -9.53
CA GLN A 71 0.53 24.32 -8.64
C GLN A 71 0.95 22.90 -8.24
N TRP A 72 0.00 22.01 -7.92
CA TRP A 72 0.31 20.61 -7.60
C TRP A 72 1.04 19.88 -8.72
N THR A 73 0.66 20.17 -9.97
CA THR A 73 1.20 19.51 -11.17
C THR A 73 2.39 20.22 -11.80
N ARG A 74 2.92 21.28 -11.18
CA ARG A 74 4.01 22.09 -11.77
C ARG A 74 5.37 21.40 -11.76
N ALA A 75 5.66 20.64 -10.71
CA ALA A 75 6.96 20.03 -10.48
C ALA A 75 6.85 18.50 -10.29
N PRO A 76 7.92 17.74 -10.57
CA PRO A 76 8.02 16.35 -10.14
C PRO A 76 7.99 16.24 -8.61
N TYR A 77 7.61 15.08 -8.11
CA TYR A 77 7.53 14.78 -6.68
C TYR A 77 8.74 13.93 -6.24
N GLY A 78 9.21 14.08 -5.00
CA GLY A 78 10.19 13.21 -4.35
C GLY A 78 11.64 13.71 -4.34
N GLY A 79 11.98 14.75 -5.10
CA GLY A 79 13.37 15.21 -5.23
C GLY A 79 13.99 15.87 -3.98
N TRP A 80 13.19 16.28 -3.00
CA TRP A 80 13.68 16.99 -1.80
C TRP A 80 14.06 16.05 -0.64
N LEU A 81 13.60 14.79 -0.65
CA LEU A 81 13.88 13.78 0.38
C LEU A 81 14.45 12.49 -0.23
N ASP A 82 15.05 12.60 -1.42
CA ASP A 82 15.67 11.48 -2.12
C ASP A 82 14.72 10.29 -2.40
N GLU A 83 13.43 10.58 -2.60
CA GLU A 83 12.41 9.60 -2.97
C GLU A 83 12.40 9.39 -4.50
N TRP A 84 13.57 9.09 -5.07
CA TRP A 84 13.81 9.04 -6.52
C TRP A 84 12.86 8.08 -7.26
N GLY A 85 12.37 7.03 -6.59
CA GLY A 85 11.37 6.10 -7.14
C GLY A 85 10.04 6.77 -7.53
N TYR A 86 9.81 8.01 -7.12
CA TYR A 86 8.64 8.80 -7.50
C TYR A 86 8.88 9.80 -8.63
N ALA A 87 10.11 10.05 -9.04
CA ALA A 87 10.46 11.11 -9.97
C ALA A 87 9.82 10.95 -11.37
N GLY A 88 9.66 9.70 -11.83
CA GLY A 88 9.10 9.37 -13.14
C GLY A 88 7.57 9.28 -13.21
N VAL A 89 6.86 9.57 -12.12
CA VAL A 89 5.40 9.40 -12.10
C VAL A 89 4.71 10.47 -12.96
N PRO A 90 3.81 10.09 -13.88
CA PRO A 90 3.10 11.06 -14.70
C PRO A 90 2.27 12.03 -13.85
N ARG A 91 2.23 13.30 -14.24
CA ARG A 91 1.50 14.35 -13.54
C ARG A 91 0.04 14.39 -13.99
N GLY A 92 -0.83 14.87 -13.11
CA GLY A 92 -2.25 15.01 -13.37
C GLY A 92 -3.10 14.83 -12.12
N LEU A 93 -4.38 14.67 -12.33
CA LEU A 93 -5.41 14.70 -11.30
C LEU A 93 -6.30 13.47 -11.37
N ILE A 94 -6.86 13.12 -10.22
CA ILE A 94 -7.88 12.09 -10.07
C ILE A 94 -8.97 12.59 -9.11
N ALA A 95 -10.22 12.37 -9.47
CA ALA A 95 -11.38 12.58 -8.63
C ALA A 95 -12.02 11.23 -8.27
N GLU A 96 -12.36 11.08 -7.00
CA GLU A 96 -12.95 9.86 -6.43
C GLU A 96 -14.14 10.23 -5.54
N PRO A 97 -15.10 9.32 -5.32
CA PRO A 97 -16.12 9.53 -4.30
C PRO A 97 -15.48 9.80 -2.94
N LEU A 98 -16.06 10.73 -2.18
CA LEU A 98 -15.64 10.94 -0.80
C LEU A 98 -16.11 9.77 0.06
N LEU A 99 -15.17 8.98 0.56
CA LEU A 99 -15.48 7.88 1.47
C LEU A 99 -15.94 8.43 2.83
N PRO A 100 -17.03 7.90 3.42
CA PRO A 100 -17.48 8.28 4.74
C PRO A 100 -16.63 7.62 5.84
N GLY A 101 -16.26 8.38 6.86
CA GLY A 101 -15.79 7.83 8.15
C GLY A 101 -16.95 7.62 9.13
N GLU A 102 -16.71 6.82 10.18
CA GLU A 102 -17.71 6.47 11.20
C GLU A 102 -18.38 7.69 11.86
N ASP A 103 -17.63 8.77 12.09
CA ASP A 103 -18.10 10.00 12.76
C ASP A 103 -18.45 11.15 11.79
N GLY A 104 -18.78 10.83 10.53
CA GLY A 104 -18.99 11.82 9.46
C GLY A 104 -17.69 12.52 8.98
N GLY A 105 -16.55 12.05 9.49
CA GLY A 105 -15.20 12.45 9.08
C GLY A 105 -14.69 11.68 7.86
N LEU A 106 -13.37 11.66 7.70
CA LEU A 106 -12.69 10.78 6.74
C LEU A 106 -12.57 9.36 7.32
N PRO A 107 -12.52 8.31 6.48
CA PRO A 107 -12.34 6.94 6.95
C PRO A 107 -11.00 6.77 7.67
N ARG A 108 -10.95 5.80 8.59
CA ARG A 108 -9.68 5.38 9.19
C ARG A 108 -8.77 4.80 8.10
N ASP A 109 -7.49 5.10 8.25
CA ASP A 109 -6.44 4.75 7.30
C ASP A 109 -5.49 3.78 7.99
N TYR A 110 -5.46 2.55 7.49
CA TYR A 110 -4.70 1.41 7.98
C TYR A 110 -3.53 1.16 7.05
N LYS A 111 -2.31 1.24 7.57
CA LYS A 111 -1.09 1.09 6.79
C LYS A 111 -0.38 -0.18 7.20
N ILE A 112 -0.35 -1.14 6.27
CA ILE A 112 0.22 -2.46 6.49
C ILE A 112 1.65 -2.44 5.96
N TYR A 113 2.61 -2.73 6.83
CA TYR A 113 4.01 -2.86 6.45
C TYR A 113 4.26 -4.31 6.06
N VAL A 114 4.77 -4.53 4.85
CA VAL A 114 5.09 -5.86 4.33
C VAL A 114 6.60 -5.93 4.07
N PHE A 115 7.26 -6.93 4.65
CA PHE A 115 8.67 -7.22 4.41
C PHE A 115 8.82 -8.64 3.88
N GLY A 116 9.51 -8.81 2.75
CA GLY A 116 9.72 -10.12 2.13
C GLY A 116 8.41 -10.89 1.87
N GLY A 117 7.33 -10.18 1.54
CA GLY A 117 5.99 -10.76 1.33
C GLY A 117 5.21 -11.12 2.59
N GLN A 118 5.68 -10.77 3.79
CA GLN A 118 5.00 -11.01 5.07
C GLN A 118 4.53 -9.70 5.70
N ALA A 119 3.23 -9.57 6.00
CA ALA A 119 2.73 -8.39 6.69
C ALA A 119 3.09 -8.46 8.19
N THR A 120 3.80 -7.46 8.70
CA THR A 120 4.38 -7.49 10.05
C THR A 120 3.78 -6.45 10.99
N HIS A 121 3.44 -5.27 10.47
CA HIS A 121 2.97 -4.15 11.29
C HIS A 121 1.70 -3.52 10.72
N VAL A 122 0.87 -2.98 11.62
CA VAL A 122 -0.35 -2.25 11.31
C VAL A 122 -0.30 -0.87 11.95
N GLN A 123 -0.13 0.18 11.14
CA GLN A 123 -0.21 1.56 11.60
C GLN A 123 -1.62 2.11 11.33
N VAL A 124 -2.27 2.63 12.37
CA VAL A 124 -3.63 3.16 12.27
C VAL A 124 -3.59 4.67 12.45
N HIS A 125 -4.08 5.41 11.45
CA HIS A 125 -4.16 6.87 11.49
C HIS A 125 -5.53 7.31 12.00
N LEU A 126 -5.52 8.14 13.05
CA LEU A 126 -6.69 8.64 13.76
C LEU A 126 -6.82 10.15 13.61
N GLY A 127 -8.06 10.66 13.64
CA GLY A 127 -8.31 12.10 13.63
C GLY A 127 -7.84 12.83 12.37
N ARG A 128 -7.79 12.15 11.21
CA ARG A 128 -7.47 12.76 9.91
C ARG A 128 -8.42 13.94 9.65
N GLY A 129 -7.86 15.07 9.22
CA GLY A 129 -8.60 16.34 9.05
C GLY A 129 -8.91 17.10 10.35
N ARG A 130 -8.47 16.59 11.50
CA ARG A 130 -8.54 17.23 12.82
C ARG A 130 -7.16 17.14 13.49
N ARG A 131 -7.09 16.70 14.74
CA ARG A 131 -5.84 16.40 15.45
C ARG A 131 -5.33 15.01 15.05
N HIS A 132 -4.52 14.97 14.00
CA HIS A 132 -3.94 13.74 13.46
C HIS A 132 -3.00 13.07 14.49
N ARG A 133 -3.22 11.78 14.71
CA ARG A 133 -2.42 10.89 15.56
C ARG A 133 -2.31 9.53 14.89
N TRP A 134 -1.38 8.69 15.32
CA TRP A 134 -1.29 7.32 14.82
C TRP A 134 -0.77 6.38 15.89
N VAL A 135 -1.19 5.12 15.77
CA VAL A 135 -0.82 4.02 16.67
C VAL A 135 -0.22 2.90 15.84
N LEU A 136 0.86 2.29 16.30
CA LEU A 136 1.51 1.17 15.64
C LEU A 136 1.26 -0.13 16.41
N HIS A 137 0.87 -1.17 15.68
CA HIS A 137 0.59 -2.50 16.20
C HIS A 137 1.44 -3.55 15.48
N ASP A 138 1.62 -4.69 16.13
CA ASP A 138 2.06 -5.92 15.46
C ASP A 138 0.95 -6.46 14.53
N ARG A 139 1.25 -7.56 13.83
CA ARG A 139 0.30 -8.28 12.97
C ARG A 139 -0.97 -8.72 13.69
N ASP A 140 -0.86 -9.09 14.97
CA ASP A 140 -1.99 -9.54 15.80
C ASP A 140 -2.76 -8.37 16.42
N TYR A 141 -2.49 -7.14 15.96
CA TYR A 141 -3.13 -5.90 16.39
C TYR A 141 -2.86 -5.55 17.87
N ARG A 142 -1.72 -5.97 18.42
CA ARG A 142 -1.24 -5.53 19.74
C ARG A 142 -0.37 -4.30 19.59
N GLN A 143 -0.62 -3.27 20.41
CA GLN A 143 0.20 -2.05 20.38
C GLN A 143 1.66 -2.35 20.68
N LEU A 144 2.56 -1.89 19.82
CA LEU A 144 4.01 -2.05 20.02
C LEU A 144 4.50 -1.20 21.20
N VAL A 145 4.01 0.03 21.29
CA VAL A 145 4.23 0.93 22.43
C VAL A 145 2.86 1.31 22.97
N PRO A 146 2.58 1.07 24.27
CA PRO A 146 1.30 1.43 24.87
C PRO A 146 1.00 2.92 24.71
N GLN A 147 -0.19 3.23 24.19
CA GLN A 147 -0.70 4.58 24.05
C GLN A 147 -2.11 4.71 24.62
N ALA A 148 -2.56 5.94 24.84
CA ALA A 148 -3.92 6.22 25.32
C ALA A 148 -4.98 5.90 24.27
N ASP A 149 -4.71 6.22 23.00
CA ASP A 149 -5.59 5.85 21.89
C ASP A 149 -5.55 4.32 21.69
N ARG A 150 -6.71 3.65 21.80
CA ARG A 150 -6.86 2.19 21.60
C ARG A 150 -7.98 1.89 20.60
N PRO A 151 -7.78 2.17 19.31
CA PRO A 151 -8.80 1.85 18.31
C PRO A 151 -9.03 0.33 18.27
N PRO A 152 -10.28 -0.14 18.07
CA PRO A 152 -10.52 -1.56 17.84
C PRO A 152 -9.85 -2.01 16.53
N PRO A 153 -9.55 -3.32 16.38
CA PRO A 153 -9.16 -3.88 15.09
C PRO A 153 -10.25 -3.64 14.04
N PRO A 154 -9.87 -3.34 12.78
CA PRO A 154 -10.84 -3.30 11.70
C PRO A 154 -11.48 -4.68 11.55
N ARG A 155 -12.76 -4.70 11.20
CA ARG A 155 -13.48 -5.95 10.92
C ARG A 155 -12.81 -6.72 9.77
N SER A 156 -12.20 -6.01 8.84
CA SER A 156 -11.50 -6.58 7.70
C SER A 156 -9.99 -6.78 7.90
N LEU A 157 -9.47 -6.78 9.14
CA LEU A 157 -8.03 -6.89 9.40
C LEU A 157 -7.36 -8.06 8.65
N GLY A 158 -7.89 -9.27 8.80
CA GLY A 158 -7.33 -10.45 8.14
C GLY A 158 -7.31 -10.34 6.62
N ALA A 159 -8.36 -9.75 6.04
CA ALA A 159 -8.44 -9.50 4.59
C ALA A 159 -7.41 -8.45 4.14
N MET A 160 -7.22 -7.37 4.92
CA MET A 160 -6.21 -6.34 4.64
C MET A 160 -4.78 -6.91 4.70
N LEU A 161 -4.48 -7.77 5.69
CA LEU A 161 -3.17 -8.42 5.81
C LEU A 161 -2.88 -9.31 4.60
N ALA A 162 -3.80 -10.22 4.24
CA ALA A 162 -3.64 -11.10 3.09
C ALA A 162 -3.53 -10.32 1.76
N ALA A 163 -4.35 -9.27 1.59
CA ALA A 163 -4.28 -8.41 0.42
C ALA A 163 -2.96 -7.64 0.34
N ALA A 164 -2.43 -7.17 1.47
CA ALA A 164 -1.14 -6.49 1.50
C ALA A 164 -0.01 -7.42 1.06
N GLU A 165 -0.01 -8.67 1.54
CA GLU A 165 0.97 -9.70 1.18
C GLU A 165 0.92 -10.02 -0.32
N GLU A 166 -0.27 -10.24 -0.87
CA GLU A 166 -0.49 -10.49 -2.31
C GLU A 166 0.00 -9.31 -3.17
N LEU A 167 -0.29 -8.08 -2.76
CA LEU A 167 0.13 -6.89 -3.50
C LEU A 167 1.63 -6.63 -3.40
N ALA A 168 2.26 -6.99 -2.29
CA ALA A 168 3.68 -6.83 -2.03
C ALA A 168 4.53 -8.05 -2.43
N ALA A 169 3.92 -9.09 -3.02
CA ALA A 169 4.63 -10.27 -3.49
C ALA A 169 5.79 -9.88 -4.43
N GLY A 170 7.00 -10.34 -4.09
CA GLY A 170 8.24 -10.06 -4.82
C GLY A 170 8.95 -8.75 -4.44
N TRP A 171 8.48 -8.03 -3.41
CA TRP A 171 9.14 -6.85 -2.87
C TRP A 171 9.83 -7.14 -1.54
N ASP A 172 11.04 -6.58 -1.36
CA ASP A 172 11.74 -6.64 -0.07
C ASP A 172 10.99 -5.86 1.00
N PHE A 173 10.42 -4.72 0.61
CA PHE A 173 9.58 -3.88 1.44
C PHE A 173 8.53 -3.17 0.60
N LEU A 174 7.28 -3.16 1.09
CA LEU A 174 6.22 -2.30 0.58
C LEU A 174 5.22 -2.02 1.70
N ARG A 175 4.86 -0.75 1.88
CA ARG A 175 3.70 -0.39 2.71
C ARG A 175 2.46 -0.31 1.83
N VAL A 176 1.39 -0.99 2.24
CA VAL A 176 0.10 -0.99 1.55
C VAL A 176 -0.94 -0.39 2.46
N ASP A 177 -1.60 0.66 1.99
CA ASP A 177 -2.56 1.43 2.77
C ASP A 177 -3.99 1.07 2.36
N PHE A 178 -4.88 0.98 3.34
CA PHE A 178 -6.28 0.66 3.16
C PHE A 178 -7.17 1.60 3.97
N TYR A 179 -8.38 1.83 3.46
CA TYR A 179 -9.49 2.34 4.23
C TYR A 179 -10.43 1.19 4.62
N GLU A 180 -11.17 1.34 5.72
CA GLU A 180 -12.32 0.49 6.01
C GLU A 180 -13.61 1.32 5.94
N VAL A 181 -14.57 0.86 5.14
CA VAL A 181 -15.90 1.47 5.02
C VAL A 181 -16.95 0.38 5.20
N ALA A 182 -17.78 0.49 6.25
CA ALA A 182 -18.82 -0.48 6.59
C ALA A 182 -18.29 -1.95 6.66
N GLY A 183 -17.07 -2.13 7.20
CA GLY A 183 -16.42 -3.43 7.32
C GLY A 183 -15.83 -3.98 6.01
N ARG A 184 -15.78 -3.18 4.95
CA ARG A 184 -15.14 -3.53 3.67
C ARG A 184 -13.80 -2.80 3.54
N PRO A 185 -12.70 -3.51 3.21
CA PRO A 185 -11.43 -2.88 2.94
C PRO A 185 -11.42 -2.28 1.53
N LEU A 186 -10.84 -1.10 1.40
CA LEU A 186 -10.61 -0.43 0.12
C LEU A 186 -9.14 -0.02 0.04
N PHE A 187 -8.46 -0.43 -1.02
CA PHE A 187 -7.11 -0.03 -1.34
C PHE A 187 -7.00 1.50 -1.40
N GLY A 188 -6.07 2.04 -0.64
CA GLY A 188 -5.72 3.45 -0.60
C GLY A 188 -4.51 3.75 -1.47
N GLU A 189 -3.33 3.24 -1.09
CA GLU A 189 -2.08 3.58 -1.76
C GLU A 189 -0.94 2.57 -1.54
N PHE A 190 0.08 2.64 -2.39
CA PHE A 190 1.37 1.97 -2.21
C PHE A 190 2.43 2.97 -1.75
N CYS A 191 3.09 2.73 -0.61
CA CYS A 191 4.14 3.62 -0.13
C CYS A 191 5.47 2.89 -0.06
N LEU A 192 6.45 3.42 -0.80
CA LEU A 192 7.83 2.90 -0.88
C LEU A 192 8.72 3.58 0.15
N TYR A 193 8.41 4.83 0.49
CA TYR A 193 9.19 5.65 1.42
C TYR A 193 8.29 6.22 2.54
N PRO A 194 7.80 5.39 3.49
CA PRO A 194 7.03 5.88 4.63
C PRO A 194 7.81 6.93 5.41
N GLY A 195 7.27 8.15 5.51
CA GLY A 195 7.94 9.25 6.21
C GLY A 195 9.30 9.64 5.64
N SER A 196 9.60 9.21 4.40
CA SER A 196 10.94 9.28 3.80
C SER A 196 12.05 8.61 4.65
N GLY A 197 11.68 7.72 5.57
CA GLY A 197 12.61 7.13 6.56
C GLY A 197 13.03 8.09 7.67
N LEU A 198 12.36 9.23 7.83
CA LEU A 198 12.71 10.28 8.80
C LEU A 198 11.67 10.46 9.92
N ASP A 199 10.49 9.84 9.80
CA ASP A 199 9.46 9.93 10.83
C ASP A 199 9.95 9.27 12.12
N PRO A 200 9.97 9.98 13.26
CA PRO A 200 10.39 9.39 14.52
C PRO A 200 9.34 8.39 15.02
N PHE A 201 9.80 7.25 15.49
CA PHE A 201 8.98 6.29 16.22
C PHE A 201 8.91 6.62 17.70
N ALA A 202 7.90 6.08 18.39
CA ALA A 202 7.76 6.24 19.83
C ALA A 202 8.89 5.58 20.64
N ALA A 203 9.62 4.64 20.03
CA ALA A 203 10.78 4.00 20.62
C ALA A 203 11.77 3.54 19.53
N ASP A 204 13.07 3.75 19.76
CA ASP A 204 14.16 3.48 18.81
C ASP A 204 14.23 2.02 18.35
N TRP A 205 13.78 1.07 19.18
CA TRP A 205 13.82 -0.35 18.82
C TRP A 205 12.91 -0.68 17.62
N ILE A 206 11.85 0.11 17.40
CA ILE A 206 10.95 -0.06 16.25
C ILE A 206 11.71 0.23 14.95
N ASP A 207 12.46 1.33 14.90
CA ASP A 207 13.27 1.68 13.75
C ASP A 207 14.31 0.57 13.43
N ARG A 208 14.99 0.09 14.47
CA ARG A 208 15.96 -1.03 14.35
C ARG A 208 15.29 -2.32 13.88
N GLU A 209 14.07 -2.61 14.36
CA GLU A 209 13.32 -3.79 13.94
C GLU A 209 12.92 -3.71 12.46
N LEU A 210 12.35 -2.59 12.02
CA LEU A 210 11.97 -2.40 10.61
C LEU A 210 13.20 -2.50 9.70
N GLY A 211 14.34 -1.93 10.11
CA GLY A 211 15.61 -2.06 9.41
C GLY A 211 16.10 -3.51 9.33
N ARG A 212 15.99 -4.28 10.42
CA ARG A 212 16.34 -5.71 10.45
C ARG A 212 15.45 -6.53 9.51
N LEU A 213 14.13 -6.35 9.57
CA LEU A 213 13.17 -7.04 8.72
C LEU A 213 13.44 -6.77 7.23
N TRP A 214 13.77 -5.54 6.88
CA TRP A 214 14.15 -5.19 5.51
C TRP A 214 15.47 -5.85 5.09
N ALA A 215 16.50 -5.83 5.94
CA ALA A 215 17.78 -6.45 5.66
C ALA A 215 17.65 -7.98 5.44
N GLU A 216 16.77 -8.64 6.20
CA GLU A 216 16.45 -10.06 6.05
C GLU A 216 15.69 -10.34 4.76
N ALA A 217 14.69 -9.52 4.43
CA ALA A 217 13.91 -9.67 3.19
C ALA A 217 14.75 -9.56 1.91
N ARG A 218 15.85 -8.77 1.96
CA ARG A 218 16.80 -8.60 0.85
C ARG A 218 17.72 -9.79 0.63
N GLN A 219 17.83 -10.71 1.60
CA GLN A 219 18.67 -11.88 1.42
C GLN A 219 18.02 -12.81 0.39
N PRO A 220 18.78 -13.38 -0.56
CA PRO A 220 18.25 -14.41 -1.45
C PRO A 220 17.63 -15.52 -0.60
N LEU A 221 16.41 -15.94 -0.92
CA LEU A 221 15.87 -17.17 -0.35
C LEU A 221 16.93 -18.27 -0.55
N PRO A 222 17.31 -19.03 0.49
CA PRO A 222 18.27 -20.11 0.32
C PRO A 222 17.75 -20.97 -0.83
N SER A 223 18.59 -21.19 -1.83
CA SER A 223 18.25 -22.04 -2.96
C SER A 223 17.70 -23.34 -2.39
N ALA A 224 16.47 -23.69 -2.75
CA ALA A 224 15.91 -24.99 -2.43
C ALA A 224 16.96 -26.00 -2.90
N GLY A 225 17.63 -26.64 -1.95
CA GLY A 225 18.83 -27.42 -2.21
C GLY A 225 18.55 -28.35 -3.36
N ALA A 226 19.41 -28.29 -4.38
CA ALA A 226 19.46 -29.34 -5.38
C ALA A 226 19.64 -30.65 -4.62
N VAL A 227 18.57 -31.42 -4.48
CA VAL A 227 18.66 -32.82 -4.08
C VAL A 227 19.44 -33.47 -5.21
N SER A 228 20.74 -33.62 -4.99
CA SER A 228 21.59 -34.40 -5.87
C SER A 228 21.13 -35.84 -5.75
N TRP A 229 20.35 -36.29 -6.72
CA TRP A 229 20.22 -37.71 -6.99
C TRP A 229 21.57 -38.20 -7.50
N THR A 230 22.49 -38.54 -6.59
CA THR A 230 23.63 -39.37 -6.95
C THR A 230 23.10 -40.76 -7.23
N ASN A 231 22.90 -41.04 -8.52
CA ASN A 231 22.63 -42.35 -9.05
C ASN A 231 23.85 -43.25 -8.81
N THR A 232 23.90 -43.96 -7.68
CA THR A 232 24.82 -45.08 -7.47
C THR A 232 24.26 -46.31 -8.18
N SER A 233 24.36 -46.32 -9.51
CA SER A 233 24.28 -47.56 -10.29
C SER A 233 25.71 -48.00 -10.61
N SER A 234 26.29 -48.79 -9.72
CA SER A 234 27.49 -49.59 -10.01
C SER A 234 27.13 -50.70 -11.00
N ARG A 235 27.77 -50.66 -12.17
CA ARG A 235 28.12 -51.84 -12.99
C ARG A 235 28.80 -52.88 -12.06
N SER A 236 28.72 -54.20 -12.20
CA SER A 236 28.43 -55.09 -13.33
C SER A 236 28.33 -56.54 -12.84
N ALA A 237 27.57 -57.33 -13.61
CA ALA A 237 27.81 -58.72 -14.00
C ALA A 237 27.80 -59.83 -12.93
N SER A 238 26.83 -60.74 -13.08
CA SER A 238 27.05 -62.20 -12.98
C SER A 238 25.94 -62.91 -13.77
N ARG A 239 26.27 -63.33 -15.00
CA ARG A 239 25.52 -64.32 -15.77
C ARG A 239 25.92 -65.70 -15.22
N VAL A 240 24.99 -66.42 -14.59
CA VAL A 240 25.03 -67.88 -14.51
C VAL A 240 23.61 -68.37 -14.70
N VAL A 241 23.32 -68.90 -15.89
CA VAL A 241 22.14 -69.74 -16.14
C VAL A 241 22.71 -71.14 -16.27
N THR A 242 22.48 -71.97 -15.25
CA THR A 242 22.64 -73.43 -15.35
C THR A 242 21.27 -74.07 -15.54
N SER A 243 21.25 -74.95 -16.53
CA SER A 243 20.14 -75.80 -16.96
C SER A 243 19.75 -76.86 -15.93
N SER A 244 18.48 -77.30 -16.01
CA SER A 244 18.03 -78.70 -15.90
C SER A 244 17.34 -79.19 -14.61
N MET A 245 16.11 -79.69 -14.82
CA MET A 245 15.40 -80.82 -14.18
C MET A 245 14.92 -80.69 -12.71
N ALA A 246 13.61 -80.50 -12.54
CA ALA A 246 12.62 -81.55 -12.22
C ALA A 246 11.20 -80.97 -12.32
#